data_AF-A0A124BXC3-F1
#
_entry.id   AF-A0A124BXC3-F1
#
_cell.length_a   1.000
_cell.length_b   1.000
_cell.length_c   1.000
_cell.angle_alpha   90.00
_cell.angle_beta   90.00
_cell.angle_gamma   90.00
#
_symmetry.space_group_name_H-M   'P 1'
#
loop_
_entity.id
_entity.type
_entity.pdbx_description
1 polymer ?
#
loop_
_entity_poly.entity_id
_entity_poly.type
_entity_poly.pdbx_seq_one_letter_code
_entity_poly.pdbx_strand_id
1 'polypeptide(L)'
;MPSVDLNQIPASPPPDGVTPNFVNPPNQNYQIYSINIALCLTGTAVLILRLYTRGKLQKTIGVDDWFCIWAQVCAWLFAILCMLNIRNGYGVHIWDLYLSKIKPFKQYDLAAEDIFVVGIWLVKTSILLFYLRLSPEKRFRQMTYGIMVFVALYNIISLLVFTLGCIPVQASWDVTLMPTAKCVDQLSFVYANAAFNLFSDLITLALPIRLCWSLQTTLKQRVLLMIVLMMGSFACVIAIIRIVTMMPFVSSMDLTWYKVTLAKWAMVEINVGIICSCLPVMRPLLIRFFPTVFGSHASSGVRPIRPADAKDTFGAARKKVIRNWDYLSTIKGTHAGETTQDVESLHEEPKQENGNSEPAIMMATEYSVTCKRRSAKYRSPEAFSFWKDYLRGSRLTTLSDPTISGEAKATDVKAIRAAFAFTLAETVKAHDVTYGLSLNARELIPGVETLLGPCFNCSPIRVQLQQNWTVRDLCRSLQESCTLASRHGYVELSDIIANCTDWPAGSDYGWYLDNFPTQSIPSCSLNDAEVLQYSMDGRGDLPHQLRVRSFVDERTWEIQVLTSSNVMGNEQASVLASMLLQIGQRFSQSPEVALSSPLLRDGCVDGAVDGVAFSVARDENGIRQEIPV
;
A
#
# COMPACT_ATOMS: atom_id res chain seq x y z
N MET A 1 -20.27 -27.44 64.61
CA MET A 1 -19.49 -26.19 64.70
C MET A 1 -20.48 -25.05 64.47
N PRO A 2 -20.54 -24.03 65.33
CA PRO A 2 -21.44 -22.89 65.13
C PRO A 2 -21.13 -22.26 63.76
N SER A 3 -22.17 -21.90 63.01
CA SER A 3 -22.04 -21.23 61.72
C SER A 3 -21.34 -19.89 61.93
N VAL A 4 -20.06 -19.84 61.60
CA VAL A 4 -19.26 -18.63 61.65
C VAL A 4 -19.88 -17.61 60.69
N ASP A 5 -20.37 -16.48 61.21
CA ASP A 5 -20.93 -15.41 60.38
C ASP A 5 -19.79 -14.72 59.61
N LEU A 6 -19.67 -15.07 58.33
CA LEU A 6 -18.64 -14.56 57.42
C LEU A 6 -18.74 -13.04 57.16
N ASN A 7 -19.82 -12.40 57.62
CA ASN A 7 -20.02 -10.95 57.56
C ASN A 7 -19.46 -10.20 58.78
N GLN A 8 -18.79 -10.87 59.71
CA GLN A 8 -18.21 -10.23 60.91
C GLN A 8 -16.70 -10.40 61.01
N ILE A 9 -16.08 -11.10 60.07
CA ILE A 9 -14.66 -11.45 60.09
C ILE A 9 -13.94 -10.71 58.96
N PRO A 10 -12.81 -10.02 59.26
CA PRO A 10 -11.97 -9.44 58.23
C PRO A 10 -11.43 -10.53 57.31
N ALA A 11 -11.36 -10.26 56.02
CA ALA A 11 -10.88 -11.22 55.03
C ALA A 11 -9.39 -11.56 55.17
N SER A 12 -8.61 -10.71 55.82
CA SER A 12 -7.20 -10.91 56.16
C SER A 12 -6.87 -10.18 57.47
N PRO A 13 -5.91 -10.67 58.27
CA PRO A 13 -5.40 -9.89 59.39
C PRO A 13 -4.79 -8.56 58.91
N PRO A 14 -5.02 -7.44 59.63
CA PRO A 14 -4.41 -6.16 59.32
C PRO A 14 -2.91 -6.15 59.67
N PRO A 15 -2.09 -5.28 59.05
CA PRO A 15 -0.71 -5.04 59.46
C PRO A 15 -0.60 -4.52 60.90
N ASP A 16 0.56 -4.69 61.50
CA ASP A 16 0.84 -4.20 62.86
C ASP A 16 0.51 -2.70 62.99
N GLY A 17 -0.32 -2.35 63.97
CA GLY A 17 -0.75 -0.97 64.23
C GLY A 17 -1.91 -0.44 63.39
N VAL A 18 -2.53 -1.26 62.53
CA VAL A 18 -3.70 -0.88 61.72
C VAL A 18 -4.97 -1.55 62.24
N THR A 19 -6.05 -0.80 62.43
CA THR A 19 -7.37 -1.34 62.77
C THR A 19 -8.29 -1.38 61.54
N PRO A 20 -8.96 -2.50 61.24
CA PRO A 20 -9.89 -2.61 60.12
C PRO A 20 -11.03 -1.58 60.18
N ASN A 21 -11.31 -0.93 59.05
CA ASN A 21 -12.38 0.05 58.90
C ASN A 21 -13.43 -0.43 57.87
N PHE A 22 -14.51 -1.04 58.36
CA PHE A 22 -15.58 -1.56 57.50
C PHE A 22 -16.64 -0.54 57.10
N VAL A 23 -16.67 0.65 57.73
CA VAL A 23 -17.74 1.64 57.54
C VAL A 23 -17.41 2.60 56.41
N ASN A 24 -16.17 3.11 56.37
CA ASN A 24 -15.71 4.00 55.32
C ASN A 24 -14.22 3.75 55.02
N PRO A 25 -13.91 2.60 54.40
CA PRO A 25 -12.53 2.27 54.10
C PRO A 25 -11.92 3.23 53.06
N PRO A 26 -10.60 3.50 53.17
CA PRO A 26 -9.88 4.16 52.09
C PRO A 26 -10.03 3.33 50.81
N ASN A 27 -10.31 4.00 49.68
CA ASN A 27 -10.58 3.33 48.42
C ASN A 27 -9.97 4.03 47.21
N GLN A 28 -9.78 3.27 46.13
CA GLN A 28 -9.22 3.74 44.86
C GLN A 28 -10.29 3.92 43.76
N ASN A 29 -11.57 4.01 44.14
CA ASN A 29 -12.71 3.98 43.22
C ASN A 29 -12.62 5.06 42.12
N TYR A 30 -12.24 6.27 42.49
CA TYR A 30 -12.07 7.39 41.56
C TYR A 30 -11.04 7.08 40.45
N GLN A 31 -9.93 6.41 40.80
CA GLN A 31 -8.89 6.03 39.83
C GLN A 31 -9.41 5.00 38.84
N ILE A 32 -10.21 4.04 39.32
CA ILE A 32 -10.79 2.98 38.47
C ILE A 32 -11.76 3.59 37.46
N TYR A 33 -12.70 4.43 37.90
CA TYR A 33 -13.68 5.04 37.00
C TYR A 33 -13.03 5.96 35.96
N SER A 34 -12.13 6.85 36.40
CA SER A 34 -11.50 7.85 35.52
C SER A 34 -10.70 7.17 34.39
N ILE A 35 -9.86 6.19 34.71
CA ILE A 35 -9.01 5.50 33.74
C ILE A 35 -9.84 4.63 32.78
N ASN A 36 -10.78 3.85 33.31
CA ASN A 36 -11.61 2.96 32.48
C ASN A 36 -12.44 3.75 31.47
N ILE A 37 -13.12 4.81 31.92
CA ILE A 37 -13.97 5.63 31.06
C ILE A 37 -13.11 6.37 30.03
N ALA A 38 -12.04 7.05 30.45
CA ALA A 38 -11.22 7.83 29.55
C ALA A 38 -10.58 6.97 28.45
N LEU A 39 -9.98 5.82 28.80
CA LEU A 39 -9.30 4.97 27.83
C LEU A 39 -10.28 4.25 26.90
N CYS A 40 -11.39 3.71 27.41
CA CYS A 40 -12.38 3.03 26.56
C CYS A 40 -13.04 3.99 25.58
N LEU A 41 -13.37 5.22 26.00
CA LEU A 41 -13.89 6.25 25.11
C LEU A 41 -12.85 6.64 24.04
N THR A 42 -11.59 6.82 24.43
CA THR A 42 -10.50 7.14 23.49
C THR A 42 -10.30 6.02 22.47
N GLY A 43 -10.23 4.75 22.91
CA GLY A 43 -10.12 3.58 22.05
C GLY A 43 -11.30 3.46 21.08
N THR A 44 -12.53 3.67 21.58
CA THR A 44 -13.74 3.65 20.78
C THR A 44 -13.74 4.76 19.72
N ALA A 45 -13.34 5.98 20.08
CA ALA A 45 -13.26 7.09 19.13
C ALA A 45 -12.26 6.80 17.99
N VAL A 46 -11.08 6.26 18.33
CA VAL A 46 -10.06 5.87 17.34
C VAL A 46 -10.54 4.71 16.47
N LEU A 47 -11.23 3.72 17.03
CA LEU A 47 -11.84 2.62 16.27
C LEU A 47 -12.91 3.13 15.30
N ILE A 48 -13.82 4.00 15.74
CA ILE A 48 -14.83 4.63 14.86
C ILE A 48 -14.12 5.35 13.71
N LEU A 49 -13.04 6.06 14.00
CA LEU A 49 -12.27 6.77 12.99
C LEU A 49 -11.61 5.81 11.99
N ARG A 50 -11.09 4.66 12.44
CA ARG A 50 -10.62 3.55 11.57
C ARG A 50 -11.74 2.96 10.71
N LEU A 51 -12.92 2.70 11.29
CA LEU A 51 -14.04 2.16 10.52
C LEU A 51 -14.55 3.18 9.50
N TYR A 52 -14.53 4.46 9.83
CA TYR A 52 -14.82 5.54 8.90
C TYR A 52 -13.79 5.63 7.77
N THR A 53 -12.49 5.47 8.05
CA THR A 53 -11.47 5.40 6.98
C THR A 53 -11.63 4.19 6.10
N ARG A 54 -11.85 3.01 6.66
CA ARG A 54 -11.99 1.78 5.89
C ARG A 54 -13.28 1.75 5.08
N GLY A 55 -14.40 2.07 5.71
CA GLY A 55 -15.73 1.97 5.11
C GLY A 55 -16.04 3.09 4.11
N LYS A 56 -15.89 4.36 4.51
CA LYS A 56 -16.30 5.49 3.65
C LYS A 56 -15.23 5.95 2.68
N LEU A 57 -13.99 5.69 3.04
CA LEU A 57 -12.85 6.22 2.34
C LEU A 57 -12.23 5.13 1.48
N GLN A 58 -11.75 4.04 2.09
CA GLN A 58 -11.05 2.98 1.37
C GLN A 58 -12.02 2.03 0.67
N LYS A 59 -13.32 2.07 1.03
CA LYS A 59 -14.39 1.16 0.58
C LYS A 59 -13.97 -0.31 0.68
N THR A 60 -13.11 -0.64 1.63
CA THR A 60 -12.54 -1.97 1.82
C THR A 60 -12.48 -2.26 3.32
N ILE A 61 -13.38 -3.13 3.79
CA ILE A 61 -13.37 -3.62 5.18
C ILE A 61 -12.59 -4.93 5.21
N GLY A 62 -11.68 -5.01 6.17
CA GLY A 62 -10.83 -6.16 6.36
C GLY A 62 -11.23 -7.09 7.49
N VAL A 63 -10.65 -8.28 7.49
CA VAL A 63 -10.74 -9.22 8.61
C VAL A 63 -10.06 -8.64 9.86
N ASP A 64 -8.95 -7.90 9.68
CA ASP A 64 -8.27 -7.18 10.77
C ASP A 64 -9.17 -6.18 11.50
N ASP A 65 -10.12 -5.56 10.79
CA ASP A 65 -11.08 -4.62 11.38
C ASP A 65 -12.07 -5.34 12.31
N TRP A 66 -12.52 -6.55 11.96
CA TRP A 66 -13.38 -7.36 12.83
C TRP A 66 -12.69 -7.78 14.13
N PHE A 67 -11.44 -8.23 14.06
CA PHE A 67 -10.65 -8.54 15.25
C PHE A 67 -10.45 -7.31 16.14
N CYS A 68 -10.28 -6.13 15.54
CA CYS A 68 -10.15 -4.87 16.29
C CYS A 68 -11.46 -4.47 16.99
N ILE A 69 -12.62 -4.67 16.33
CA ILE A 69 -13.94 -4.45 16.94
C ILE A 69 -14.13 -5.37 18.15
N TRP A 70 -13.86 -6.66 18.00
CA TRP A 70 -13.98 -7.61 19.10
C TRP A 70 -13.01 -7.31 20.24
N ALA A 71 -11.79 -6.88 19.95
CA ALA A 71 -10.85 -6.39 20.96
C ALA A 71 -11.41 -5.20 21.77
N GLN A 72 -12.06 -4.24 21.11
CA GLN A 72 -12.70 -3.11 21.79
C GLN A 72 -13.89 -3.56 22.66
N VAL A 73 -14.65 -4.56 22.22
CA VAL A 73 -15.71 -5.17 23.04
C VAL A 73 -15.11 -5.79 24.30
N CYS A 74 -14.01 -6.54 24.18
CA CYS A 74 -13.29 -7.08 25.34
C CYS A 74 -12.80 -5.97 26.29
N ALA A 75 -12.28 -4.85 25.77
CA ALA A 75 -11.87 -3.71 26.60
C ALA A 75 -13.04 -3.12 27.41
N TRP A 76 -14.22 -2.96 26.79
CA TRP A 76 -15.42 -2.51 27.50
C TRP A 76 -15.91 -3.54 28.54
N LEU A 77 -15.90 -4.82 28.20
CA LEU A 77 -16.28 -5.88 29.13
C LEU A 77 -15.34 -5.93 30.35
N PHE A 78 -14.03 -5.84 30.12
CA PHE A 78 -13.04 -5.74 31.18
C PHE A 78 -13.31 -4.53 32.08
N ALA A 79 -13.63 -3.36 31.50
CA ALA A 79 -13.96 -2.14 32.25
C ALA A 79 -15.20 -2.31 33.12
N ILE A 80 -16.25 -2.90 32.56
CA ILE A 80 -17.52 -3.18 33.24
C ILE A 80 -17.30 -4.16 34.39
N LEU A 81 -16.56 -5.24 34.18
CA LEU A 81 -16.26 -6.20 35.24
C LEU A 81 -15.49 -5.54 36.39
N CYS A 82 -14.46 -4.74 36.10
CA CYS A 82 -13.73 -3.98 37.13
C CYS A 82 -14.65 -3.01 37.90
N MET A 83 -15.56 -2.31 37.21
CA MET A 83 -16.50 -1.38 37.85
C MET A 83 -17.54 -2.11 38.71
N LEU A 84 -18.06 -3.25 38.26
CA LEU A 84 -18.96 -4.09 39.05
C LEU A 84 -18.24 -4.64 40.29
N ASN A 85 -16.95 -4.96 40.17
CA ASN A 85 -16.17 -5.52 41.27
C ASN A 85 -15.93 -4.52 42.41
N ILE A 86 -16.08 -3.21 42.19
CA ILE A 86 -16.00 -2.19 43.25
C ILE A 86 -16.98 -2.49 44.39
N ARG A 87 -18.17 -3.00 44.08
CA ARG A 87 -19.20 -3.38 45.08
C ARG A 87 -18.78 -4.56 45.97
N ASN A 88 -17.76 -5.29 45.56
CA ASN A 88 -17.20 -6.44 46.25
C ASN A 88 -15.85 -6.13 46.93
N GLY A 89 -15.42 -4.86 46.96
CA GLY A 89 -14.18 -4.44 47.63
C GLY A 89 -12.98 -4.21 46.70
N TYR A 90 -13.18 -4.13 45.39
CA TYR A 90 -12.11 -3.80 44.45
C TYR A 90 -11.56 -2.39 44.71
N GLY A 91 -10.27 -2.29 45.05
CA GLY A 91 -9.62 -1.02 45.41
C GLY A 91 -9.78 -0.59 46.86
N VAL A 92 -10.22 -1.48 47.74
CA VAL A 92 -10.17 -1.36 49.20
C VAL A 92 -9.14 -2.36 49.73
N HIS A 93 -8.47 -2.04 50.84
CA HIS A 93 -7.54 -2.96 51.48
C HIS A 93 -8.21 -4.26 51.93
N ILE A 94 -7.55 -5.40 51.77
CA ILE A 94 -8.17 -6.71 52.02
C ILE A 94 -8.61 -6.90 53.49
N TRP A 95 -7.90 -6.30 54.44
CA TRP A 95 -8.25 -6.35 55.86
C TRP A 95 -9.46 -5.46 56.23
N ASP A 96 -9.86 -4.53 55.37
CA ASP A 96 -11.05 -3.68 55.55
C ASP A 96 -12.31 -4.31 54.91
N LEU A 97 -12.22 -5.54 54.41
CA LEU A 97 -13.31 -6.26 53.75
C LEU A 97 -13.80 -7.44 54.57
N TYR A 98 -15.10 -7.69 54.52
CA TYR A 98 -15.69 -8.92 55.06
C TYR A 98 -15.31 -10.12 54.21
N LEU A 99 -15.07 -11.27 54.86
CA LEU A 99 -14.74 -12.52 54.18
C LEU A 99 -15.82 -12.96 53.16
N SER A 100 -17.09 -12.62 53.41
CA SER A 100 -18.20 -12.87 52.48
C SER A 100 -18.06 -12.18 51.11
N LYS A 101 -17.29 -11.09 51.02
CA LYS A 101 -17.06 -10.33 49.78
C LYS A 101 -15.93 -10.91 48.93
N ILE A 102 -15.09 -11.78 49.48
CA ILE A 102 -13.93 -12.35 48.77
C ILE A 102 -14.34 -13.30 47.64
N LYS A 103 -15.34 -14.14 47.87
CA LYS A 103 -15.83 -15.07 46.84
C LYS A 103 -16.32 -14.35 45.58
N PRO A 104 -17.27 -13.39 45.65
CA PRO A 104 -17.67 -12.65 44.47
C PRO A 104 -16.51 -11.82 43.91
N PHE A 105 -15.65 -11.22 44.75
CA PHE A 105 -14.47 -10.49 44.29
C PHE A 105 -13.59 -11.35 43.36
N LYS A 106 -13.25 -12.57 43.78
CA LYS A 106 -12.42 -13.51 43.02
C LYS A 106 -13.09 -13.95 41.71
N GLN A 107 -14.43 -14.13 41.71
CA GLN A 107 -15.17 -14.49 40.49
C GLN A 107 -15.10 -13.40 39.42
N TYR A 108 -15.32 -12.13 39.80
CA TYR A 108 -15.21 -11.00 38.88
C TYR A 108 -13.77 -10.77 38.44
N ASP A 109 -12.79 -10.94 39.35
CA ASP A 109 -11.36 -10.80 39.04
C ASP A 109 -10.90 -11.85 38.01
N LEU A 110 -11.28 -13.12 38.20
CA LEU A 110 -10.99 -14.19 37.24
C LEU A 110 -11.59 -13.90 35.87
N ALA A 111 -12.88 -13.53 35.82
CA ALA A 111 -13.55 -13.19 34.56
C ALA A 111 -12.89 -11.99 33.86
N ALA A 112 -12.41 -11.01 34.63
CA ALA A 112 -11.72 -9.85 34.10
C ALA A 112 -10.35 -10.24 33.49
N GLU A 113 -9.58 -11.10 34.15
CA GLU A 113 -8.31 -11.62 33.63
C GLU A 113 -8.49 -12.41 32.33
N ASP A 114 -9.50 -13.28 32.26
CA ASP A 114 -9.79 -14.07 31.05
C ASP A 114 -10.17 -13.16 29.87
N ILE A 115 -11.05 -12.19 30.08
CA ILE A 115 -11.44 -11.23 29.04
C ILE A 115 -10.25 -10.38 28.60
N PHE A 116 -9.36 -10.02 29.52
CA PHE A 116 -8.14 -9.29 29.18
C PHE A 116 -7.22 -10.12 28.27
N VAL A 117 -6.99 -11.40 28.59
CA VAL A 117 -6.17 -12.31 27.77
C VAL A 117 -6.75 -12.44 26.36
N VAL A 118 -8.07 -12.64 26.24
CA VAL A 118 -8.76 -12.70 24.95
C VAL A 118 -8.63 -11.37 24.20
N GLY A 119 -8.79 -10.23 24.89
CA GLY A 119 -8.65 -8.91 24.30
C GLY A 119 -7.27 -8.68 23.69
N ILE A 120 -6.20 -8.99 24.43
CA ILE A 120 -4.82 -8.89 23.95
C ILE A 120 -4.58 -9.79 22.75
N TRP A 121 -5.07 -11.03 22.78
CA TRP A 121 -4.97 -11.94 21.65
C TRP A 121 -5.60 -11.36 20.38
N LEU A 122 -6.81 -10.81 20.48
CA LEU A 122 -7.52 -10.20 19.35
C LEU A 122 -6.79 -8.96 18.81
N VAL A 123 -6.25 -8.10 19.68
CA VAL A 123 -5.45 -6.93 19.28
C VAL A 123 -4.23 -7.36 18.48
N LYS A 124 -3.43 -8.28 19.03
CA LYS A 124 -2.20 -8.77 18.36
C LYS A 124 -2.53 -9.44 17.04
N THR A 125 -3.62 -10.21 16.98
CA THR A 125 -4.08 -10.84 15.74
C THR A 125 -4.49 -9.79 14.69
N SER A 126 -5.16 -8.70 15.08
CA SER A 126 -5.46 -7.58 14.17
C SER A 126 -4.20 -6.94 13.58
N ILE A 127 -3.17 -6.71 14.41
CA ILE A 127 -1.88 -6.15 13.96
C ILE A 127 -1.15 -7.10 13.00
N LEU A 128 -1.08 -8.39 13.33
CA LEU A 128 -0.42 -9.40 12.50
C LEU A 128 -1.15 -9.59 11.16
N LEU A 129 -2.49 -9.56 11.14
CA LEU A 129 -3.29 -9.58 9.92
C LEU A 129 -3.06 -8.32 9.07
N PHE A 130 -2.86 -7.16 9.70
CA PHE A 130 -2.46 -5.94 9.00
C PHE A 130 -1.07 -6.10 8.35
N TYR A 131 -0.10 -6.71 9.04
CA TYR A 131 1.22 -6.97 8.47
C TYR A 131 1.18 -7.93 7.28
N LEU A 132 0.39 -9.00 7.35
CA LEU A 132 0.18 -9.93 6.22
C LEU A 132 -0.36 -9.24 4.96
N ARG A 133 -1.06 -8.11 5.13
CA ARG A 133 -1.56 -7.30 4.00
C ARG A 133 -0.53 -6.30 3.48
N LEU A 134 0.39 -5.87 4.33
CA LEU A 134 1.39 -4.87 3.99
C LEU A 134 2.48 -5.42 3.06
N SER A 135 2.94 -6.65 3.30
CA SER A 135 4.02 -7.26 2.50
C SER A 135 3.57 -8.57 1.84
N PRO A 136 3.67 -8.69 0.50
CA PRO A 136 3.40 -9.95 -0.21
C PRO A 136 4.57 -10.95 -0.14
N GLU A 137 5.70 -10.61 0.49
CA GLU A 137 6.89 -11.45 0.54
C GLU A 137 6.62 -12.79 1.27
N LYS A 138 6.98 -13.92 0.63
CA LYS A 138 6.69 -15.27 1.15
C LYS A 138 7.32 -15.53 2.52
N ARG A 139 8.58 -15.13 2.72
CA ARG A 139 9.30 -15.32 4.01
C ARG A 139 8.67 -14.51 5.12
N PHE A 140 8.35 -13.24 4.86
CA PHE A 140 7.66 -12.36 5.79
C PHE A 140 6.30 -12.93 6.22
N ARG A 141 5.52 -13.46 5.26
CA ARG A 141 4.22 -14.09 5.55
C ARG A 141 4.38 -15.36 6.40
N GLN A 142 5.33 -16.23 6.07
CA GLN A 142 5.62 -17.44 6.86
C GLN A 142 5.99 -17.09 8.31
N MET A 143 6.87 -16.11 8.52
CA MET A 143 7.22 -15.63 9.85
C MET A 143 6.00 -15.08 10.60
N THR A 144 5.17 -14.28 9.93
CA THR A 144 3.97 -13.67 10.53
C THR A 144 2.94 -14.74 10.92
N TYR A 145 2.72 -15.78 10.11
CA TYR A 145 1.86 -16.91 10.48
C TYR A 145 2.44 -17.69 11.67
N GLY A 146 3.76 -17.92 11.71
CA GLY A 146 4.42 -18.56 12.86
C GLY A 146 4.20 -17.80 14.16
N ILE A 147 4.34 -16.47 14.12
CA ILE A 147 4.09 -15.59 15.28
C ILE A 147 2.61 -15.62 15.66
N MET A 148 1.70 -15.60 14.69
CA MET A 148 0.26 -15.68 14.94
C MET A 148 -0.13 -16.98 15.64
N VAL A 149 0.42 -18.13 15.23
CA VAL A 149 0.22 -19.42 15.88
C VAL A 149 0.80 -19.42 17.29
N PHE A 150 2.02 -18.91 17.47
CA PHE A 150 2.62 -18.77 18.80
C PHE A 150 1.75 -17.92 19.74
N VAL A 151 1.28 -16.76 19.27
CA VAL A 151 0.42 -15.86 20.04
C VAL A 151 -0.90 -16.55 20.41
N ALA A 152 -1.53 -17.25 19.48
CA ALA A 152 -2.75 -17.99 19.77
C ALA A 152 -2.53 -19.10 20.80
N LEU A 153 -1.46 -19.90 20.65
CA LEU A 153 -1.17 -21.02 21.54
C LEU A 153 -0.92 -20.56 22.98
N TYR A 154 -0.07 -19.54 23.19
CA TYR A 154 0.19 -19.10 24.57
C TYR A 154 -1.05 -18.50 25.22
N ASN A 155 -1.87 -17.71 24.51
CA ASN A 155 -3.09 -17.14 25.10
C ASN A 155 -4.13 -18.22 25.42
N ILE A 156 -4.25 -19.26 24.57
CA ILE A 156 -5.13 -20.41 24.85
C ILE A 156 -4.65 -21.15 26.09
N ILE A 157 -3.34 -21.44 26.19
CA ILE A 157 -2.76 -22.07 27.39
C ILE A 157 -3.01 -21.19 28.61
N SER A 158 -2.81 -19.87 28.51
CA SER A 158 -3.03 -18.96 29.61
C SER A 158 -4.47 -18.98 30.09
N LEU A 159 -5.44 -18.94 29.19
CA LEU A 159 -6.88 -19.01 29.51
C LEU A 159 -7.23 -20.34 30.19
N LEU A 160 -6.69 -21.45 29.71
CA LEU A 160 -6.90 -22.76 30.33
C LEU A 160 -6.30 -22.83 31.74
N VAL A 161 -5.13 -22.24 31.98
CA VAL A 161 -4.51 -22.26 33.31
C VAL A 161 -5.19 -21.29 34.27
N PHE A 162 -5.66 -20.12 33.83
CA PHE A 162 -6.46 -19.22 34.67
C PHE A 162 -7.76 -19.90 35.11
N THR A 163 -8.47 -20.55 34.18
CA THR A 163 -9.77 -21.16 34.45
C THR A 163 -9.69 -22.53 35.13
N LEU A 164 -8.73 -23.38 34.74
CA LEU A 164 -8.62 -24.79 35.18
C LEU A 164 -7.39 -25.05 36.06
N GLY A 165 -6.68 -24.02 36.51
CA GLY A 165 -5.44 -24.13 37.29
C GLY A 165 -5.62 -24.72 38.70
N CYS A 166 -6.84 -25.00 39.14
CA CYS A 166 -7.15 -25.64 40.42
C CYS A 166 -7.99 -26.89 40.22
N ILE A 167 -7.72 -27.93 41.01
CA ILE A 167 -8.54 -29.13 41.12
C ILE A 167 -8.99 -29.25 42.58
N PRO A 168 -10.30 -29.09 42.88
CA PRO A 168 -11.41 -28.75 41.98
C PRO A 168 -11.41 -27.26 41.57
N VAL A 169 -11.97 -26.95 40.39
CA VAL A 169 -11.95 -25.60 39.77
C VAL A 169 -12.55 -24.52 40.69
N GLN A 170 -13.54 -24.90 41.49
CA GLN A 170 -14.22 -24.02 42.44
C GLN A 170 -13.26 -23.41 43.48
N ALA A 171 -12.14 -24.06 43.77
CA ALA A 171 -11.13 -23.55 44.69
C ALA A 171 -10.41 -22.29 44.18
N SER A 172 -10.54 -21.96 42.90
CA SER A 172 -9.96 -20.73 42.34
C SER A 172 -10.65 -19.45 42.86
N TRP A 173 -11.95 -19.52 43.17
CA TRP A 173 -12.73 -18.41 43.74
C TRP A 173 -13.28 -18.66 45.14
N ASP A 174 -13.36 -19.92 45.58
CA ASP A 174 -13.78 -20.28 46.92
C ASP A 174 -12.59 -20.67 47.80
N VAL A 175 -12.08 -19.70 48.57
CA VAL A 175 -10.91 -19.87 49.43
C VAL A 175 -11.09 -20.94 50.51
N THR A 176 -12.34 -21.29 50.85
CA THR A 176 -12.63 -22.33 51.87
C THR A 176 -12.22 -23.73 51.42
N LEU A 177 -12.08 -23.95 50.11
CA LEU A 177 -11.68 -25.21 49.51
C LEU A 177 -10.16 -25.33 49.30
N MET A 178 -9.38 -24.26 49.52
CA MET A 178 -7.93 -24.27 49.35
C MET A 178 -7.19 -25.35 50.17
N PRO A 179 -7.57 -25.70 51.41
CA PRO A 179 -6.85 -26.71 52.19
C PRO A 179 -6.85 -28.11 51.56
N THR A 180 -7.87 -28.45 50.77
CA THR A 180 -8.03 -29.76 50.12
C THR A 180 -7.77 -29.72 48.62
N ALA A 181 -7.65 -28.53 48.03
CA ALA A 181 -7.43 -28.34 46.61
C ALA A 181 -5.94 -28.36 46.24
N LYS A 182 -5.64 -28.82 45.02
CA LYS A 182 -4.32 -28.63 44.39
C LYS A 182 -4.45 -27.54 43.34
N CYS A 183 -3.70 -26.45 43.51
CA CYS A 183 -3.70 -25.31 42.61
C CYS A 183 -2.29 -25.03 42.08
N VAL A 184 -2.21 -24.53 40.85
CA VAL A 184 -1.00 -23.91 40.30
C VAL A 184 -0.68 -22.66 41.12
N ASP A 185 0.61 -22.37 41.32
CA ASP A 185 1.02 -21.12 41.94
C ASP A 185 0.60 -19.93 41.07
N GLN A 186 -0.42 -19.21 41.53
CA GLN A 186 -1.03 -18.09 40.81
C GLN A 186 -0.02 -16.97 40.56
N LEU A 187 0.87 -16.72 41.53
CA LEU A 187 1.85 -15.64 41.43
C LEU A 187 2.88 -15.91 40.33
N SER A 188 3.55 -17.07 40.38
CA SER A 188 4.51 -17.48 39.35
C SER A 188 3.89 -17.53 37.96
N PHE A 189 2.65 -18.00 37.87
CA PHE A 189 1.94 -18.07 36.59
C PHE A 189 1.63 -16.68 36.01
N VAL A 190 1.16 -15.72 36.81
CA VAL A 190 0.89 -14.35 36.32
C VAL A 190 2.19 -13.67 35.85
N TYR A 191 3.32 -13.92 36.51
CA TYR A 191 4.63 -13.42 36.05
C TYR A 191 5.05 -14.04 34.72
N ALA A 192 4.92 -15.37 34.59
CA ALA A 192 5.22 -16.05 33.34
C ALA A 192 4.35 -15.52 32.20
N ASN A 193 3.04 -15.34 32.45
CA ASN A 193 2.11 -14.79 31.47
C ASN A 193 2.48 -13.35 31.07
N ALA A 194 2.86 -12.51 32.02
CA ALA A 194 3.33 -11.15 31.73
C ALA A 194 4.63 -11.15 30.90
N ALA A 195 5.57 -12.06 31.18
CA ALA A 195 6.79 -12.22 30.41
C ALA A 195 6.55 -12.70 28.97
N PHE A 196 5.66 -13.69 28.78
CA PHE A 196 5.26 -14.14 27.44
C PHE A 196 4.52 -13.06 26.66
N ASN A 197 3.72 -12.24 27.34
CA ASN A 197 3.05 -11.12 26.72
C ASN A 197 4.06 -10.05 26.25
N LEU A 198 5.04 -9.68 27.08
CA LEU A 198 6.14 -8.79 26.70
C LEU A 198 6.97 -9.38 25.55
N PHE A 199 7.30 -10.67 25.61
CA PHE A 199 8.07 -11.34 24.56
C PHE A 199 7.35 -11.32 23.21
N SER A 200 6.04 -11.58 23.21
CA SER A 200 5.24 -11.49 21.99
C SER A 200 5.14 -10.05 21.46
N ASP A 201 5.10 -9.03 22.32
CA ASP A 201 5.19 -7.62 21.87
C ASP A 201 6.52 -7.34 21.15
N LEU A 202 7.64 -7.74 21.75
CA LEU A 202 8.97 -7.57 21.15
C LEU A 202 9.09 -8.27 19.78
N ILE A 203 8.56 -9.49 19.66
CA ILE A 203 8.56 -10.22 18.39
C ILE A 203 7.70 -9.50 17.34
N THR A 204 6.50 -9.03 17.72
CA THR A 204 5.63 -8.30 16.79
C THR A 204 6.26 -6.98 16.33
N LEU A 205 7.00 -6.30 17.20
CA LEU A 205 7.73 -5.07 16.89
C LEU A 205 8.95 -5.32 15.98
N ALA A 206 9.66 -6.44 16.14
CA ALA A 206 10.82 -6.78 15.33
C ALA A 206 10.46 -7.06 13.85
N LEU A 207 9.22 -7.49 13.61
CA LEU A 207 8.71 -7.92 12.31
C LEU A 207 8.83 -6.82 11.21
N PRO A 208 8.30 -5.59 11.39
CA PRO A 208 8.46 -4.51 10.41
C PRO A 208 9.89 -3.99 10.26
N ILE A 209 10.76 -4.12 11.28
CA ILE A 209 12.15 -3.63 11.21
C ILE A 209 12.93 -4.36 10.11
N ARG A 210 12.75 -5.68 10.01
CA ARG A 210 13.44 -6.51 9.00
C ARG A 210 13.01 -6.18 7.57
N LEU A 211 11.73 -5.88 7.37
CA LEU A 211 11.18 -5.46 6.07
C LEU A 211 11.87 -4.17 5.57
N CYS A 212 12.26 -3.28 6.48
CA CYS A 212 12.74 -1.96 6.14
C CYS A 212 14.24 -1.88 5.91
N TRP A 213 15.00 -2.85 6.42
CA TRP A 213 16.41 -2.98 6.07
C TRP A 213 16.65 -3.50 4.65
N SER A 214 15.64 -4.12 4.05
CA SER A 214 15.73 -4.68 2.69
C SER A 214 15.25 -3.72 1.59
N LEU A 215 14.76 -2.52 1.92
CA LEU A 215 13.97 -1.72 0.98
C LEU A 215 14.37 -0.22 1.01
N GLN A 216 14.90 0.29 -0.11
CA GLN A 216 15.19 1.71 -0.35
C GLN A 216 13.87 2.51 -0.44
N THR A 217 13.27 2.79 0.72
CA THR A 217 11.94 3.38 0.82
C THR A 217 11.95 4.90 0.71
N THR A 218 10.94 5.44 0.04
CA THR A 218 10.69 6.89 -0.02
C THR A 218 10.45 7.47 1.39
N LEU A 219 10.83 8.73 1.63
CA LEU A 219 10.64 9.43 2.92
C LEU A 219 9.22 9.27 3.51
N LYS A 220 8.21 9.19 2.64
CA LYS A 220 6.80 9.03 3.02
C LYS A 220 6.48 7.66 3.63
N GLN A 221 7.16 6.59 3.21
CA GLN A 221 7.04 5.25 3.79
C GLN A 221 7.86 5.12 5.08
N ARG A 222 9.03 5.78 5.14
CA ARG A 222 9.86 5.86 6.35
C ARG A 222 9.15 6.53 7.53
N VAL A 223 8.39 7.60 7.30
CA VAL A 223 7.64 8.29 8.37
C VAL A 223 6.50 7.42 8.93
N LEU A 224 5.72 6.74 8.07
CA LEU A 224 4.66 5.83 8.53
C LEU A 224 5.25 4.68 9.37
N LEU A 225 6.37 4.13 8.92
CA LEU A 225 7.10 3.09 9.62
C LEU A 225 7.61 3.56 10.99
N MET A 226 8.20 4.77 11.06
CA MET A 226 8.66 5.35 12.32
C MET A 226 7.51 5.50 13.32
N ILE A 227 6.32 5.91 12.86
CA ILE A 227 5.13 6.02 13.72
C ILE A 227 4.72 4.64 14.26
N VAL A 228 4.69 3.61 13.42
CA VAL A 228 4.34 2.24 13.85
C VAL A 228 5.39 1.66 14.80
N LEU A 229 6.67 1.90 14.53
CA LEU A 229 7.78 1.46 15.37
C LEU A 229 7.78 2.17 16.73
N MET A 230 7.55 3.48 16.75
CA MET A 230 7.44 4.28 17.97
C MET A 230 6.27 3.79 18.84
N MET A 231 5.12 3.54 18.24
CA MET A 231 3.94 3.05 18.97
C MET A 231 4.11 1.62 19.48
N GLY A 232 4.73 0.72 18.70
CA GLY A 232 5.05 -0.62 19.17
C GLY A 232 6.09 -0.60 20.30
N SER A 233 7.04 0.34 20.27
CA SER A 233 8.02 0.49 21.34
C SER A 233 7.37 0.98 22.63
N PHE A 234 6.38 1.86 22.52
CA PHE A 234 5.58 2.33 23.64
C PHE A 234 4.78 1.20 24.31
N ALA A 235 4.20 0.28 23.53
CA ALA A 235 3.53 -0.90 24.07
C ALA A 235 4.48 -1.80 24.88
N CYS A 236 5.72 -2.01 24.40
CA CYS A 236 6.74 -2.76 25.14
C CYS A 236 7.11 -2.08 26.47
N VAL A 237 7.21 -0.74 26.48
CA VAL A 237 7.47 0.03 27.71
C VAL A 237 6.35 -0.16 28.73
N ILE A 238 5.09 -0.12 28.29
CA ILE A 238 3.92 -0.36 29.16
C ILE A 238 3.98 -1.76 29.78
N ALA A 239 4.28 -2.79 28.97
CA ALA A 239 4.41 -4.16 29.45
C ALA A 239 5.56 -4.32 30.48
N ILE A 240 6.69 -3.62 30.29
CA ILE A 240 7.77 -3.59 31.27
C ILE A 240 7.31 -2.91 32.57
N ILE A 241 6.65 -1.76 32.48
CA ILE A 241 6.15 -1.06 33.67
C ILE A 241 5.15 -1.93 34.42
N ARG A 242 4.30 -2.68 33.73
CA ARG A 242 3.39 -3.65 34.34
C ARG A 242 4.13 -4.72 35.14
N ILE A 243 5.19 -5.31 34.60
CA ILE A 243 6.02 -6.29 35.31
C ILE A 243 6.69 -5.65 36.54
N VAL A 244 7.24 -4.44 36.40
CA VAL A 244 7.90 -3.71 37.49
C VAL A 244 6.93 -3.36 38.61
N THR A 245 5.74 -2.86 38.26
CA THR A 245 4.69 -2.51 39.23
C THR A 245 4.02 -3.73 39.86
N MET A 246 4.19 -4.91 39.25
CA MET A 246 3.79 -6.17 39.84
C MET A 246 4.81 -6.67 40.88
N MET A 247 6.11 -6.34 40.80
CA MET A 247 7.14 -6.81 41.77
C MET A 247 6.80 -6.62 43.27
N PRO A 248 6.25 -5.48 43.72
CA PRO A 248 5.88 -5.29 45.13
C PRO A 248 4.81 -6.27 45.63
N PHE A 249 4.03 -6.87 44.72
CA PHE A 249 2.98 -7.84 45.04
C PHE A 249 3.53 -9.15 45.62
N VAL A 250 4.79 -9.52 45.32
CA VAL A 250 5.43 -10.72 45.89
C VAL A 250 5.58 -10.61 47.41
N SER A 251 5.73 -9.39 47.92
CA SER A 251 6.04 -9.12 49.33
C SER A 251 4.83 -8.62 50.13
N SER A 252 3.71 -8.30 49.47
CA SER A 252 2.53 -7.73 50.12
C SER A 252 1.35 -8.70 50.17
N MET A 253 0.66 -8.75 51.31
CA MET A 253 -0.53 -9.60 51.50
C MET A 253 -1.83 -8.94 50.96
N ASP A 254 -1.75 -7.73 50.41
CA ASP A 254 -2.90 -6.88 50.12
C ASP A 254 -3.41 -6.99 48.67
N LEU A 255 -3.99 -8.15 48.36
CA LEU A 255 -4.42 -8.48 47.00
C LEU A 255 -5.38 -7.45 46.37
N THR A 256 -6.43 -7.06 47.11
CA THR A 256 -7.55 -6.26 46.57
C THR A 256 -7.16 -4.82 46.22
N TRP A 257 -6.15 -4.27 46.91
CA TRP A 257 -5.57 -2.97 46.62
C TRP A 257 -4.60 -3.00 45.43
N TYR A 258 -3.64 -3.94 45.44
CA TYR A 258 -2.63 -4.02 44.38
C TYR A 258 -3.21 -4.44 43.02
N LYS A 259 -4.28 -5.25 43.01
CA LYS A 259 -4.99 -5.64 41.77
C LYS A 259 -5.50 -4.44 40.97
N VAL A 260 -5.88 -3.34 41.61
CA VAL A 260 -6.26 -2.10 40.89
C VAL A 260 -5.10 -1.53 40.11
N THR A 261 -3.89 -1.55 40.68
CA THR A 261 -2.69 -1.09 39.98
C THR A 261 -2.39 -1.95 38.76
N LEU A 262 -2.55 -3.27 38.88
CA LEU A 262 -2.39 -4.18 37.75
C LEU A 262 -3.45 -3.94 36.65
N ALA A 263 -4.72 -3.75 37.03
CA ALA A 263 -5.78 -3.50 36.06
C ALA A 263 -5.68 -2.15 35.36
N LYS A 264 -5.16 -1.11 36.03
CA LYS A 264 -4.83 0.16 35.39
C LYS A 264 -3.87 -0.05 34.21
N TRP A 265 -2.80 -0.82 34.42
CA TRP A 265 -1.85 -1.13 33.35
C TRP A 265 -2.44 -2.03 32.27
N ALA A 266 -3.24 -3.04 32.65
CA ALA A 266 -3.96 -3.89 31.70
C ALA A 266 -4.90 -3.06 30.80
N MET A 267 -5.56 -2.04 31.36
CA MET A 267 -6.39 -1.11 30.58
C MET A 267 -5.60 -0.25 29.61
N VAL A 268 -4.47 0.29 30.07
CA VAL A 268 -3.57 1.05 29.20
C VAL A 268 -3.09 0.16 28.06
N GLU A 269 -2.67 -1.06 28.36
CA GLU A 269 -2.12 -2.02 27.41
C GLU A 269 -3.10 -2.40 26.30
N ILE A 270 -4.33 -2.81 26.65
CA ILE A 270 -5.33 -3.19 25.65
C ILE A 270 -5.74 -1.99 24.77
N ASN A 271 -5.97 -0.80 25.36
CA ASN A 271 -6.41 0.37 24.61
C ASN A 271 -5.28 0.97 23.75
N VAL A 272 -4.03 1.01 24.25
CA VAL A 272 -2.87 1.43 23.47
C VAL A 272 -2.62 0.46 22.32
N GLY A 273 -2.78 -0.85 22.55
CA GLY A 273 -2.71 -1.85 21.49
C GLY A 273 -3.77 -1.64 20.40
N ILE A 274 -5.02 -1.35 20.77
CA ILE A 274 -6.09 -0.99 19.83
C ILE A 274 -5.70 0.26 19.03
N ILE A 275 -5.28 1.33 19.70
CA ILE A 275 -4.86 2.58 19.04
C ILE A 275 -3.70 2.30 18.06
N CYS A 276 -2.68 1.55 18.49
CA CYS A 276 -1.55 1.17 17.66
C CYS A 276 -1.98 0.41 16.40
N SER A 277 -2.96 -0.51 16.52
CA SER A 277 -3.50 -1.23 15.37
C SER A 277 -4.25 -0.32 14.38
N CYS A 278 -4.84 0.77 14.85
CA CYS A 278 -5.64 1.69 14.04
C CYS A 278 -4.80 2.74 13.28
N LEU A 279 -3.67 3.17 13.83
CA LEU A 279 -2.85 4.25 13.27
C LEU A 279 -2.34 4.04 11.84
N PRO A 280 -1.83 2.85 11.44
CA PRO A 280 -1.37 2.62 10.07
C PRO A 280 -2.46 2.86 9.02
N VAL A 281 -3.70 2.52 9.38
CA VAL A 281 -4.89 2.59 8.52
C VAL A 281 -5.41 4.03 8.40
N MET A 282 -5.13 4.87 9.40
CA MET A 282 -5.60 6.26 9.46
C MET A 282 -4.74 7.25 8.67
N ARG A 283 -3.67 6.81 7.99
CA ARG A 283 -2.81 7.68 7.15
C ARG A 283 -3.57 8.62 6.18
N PRO A 284 -4.60 8.17 5.41
CA PRO A 284 -5.33 9.04 4.48
C PRO A 284 -6.10 10.16 5.20
N LEU A 285 -6.46 9.95 6.46
CA LEU A 285 -7.09 10.96 7.31
C LEU A 285 -6.12 12.00 7.79
N LEU A 286 -4.96 11.57 8.30
CA LEU A 286 -3.95 12.46 8.85
C LEU A 286 -3.47 13.47 7.80
N ILE A 287 -3.28 13.01 6.56
CA ILE A 287 -2.91 13.88 5.43
C ILE A 287 -4.02 14.90 5.10
N ARG A 288 -5.29 14.54 5.30
CA ARG A 288 -6.43 15.44 5.00
C ARG A 288 -6.66 16.51 6.07
N PHE A 289 -6.45 16.14 7.34
CA PHE A 289 -6.69 17.01 8.49
C PHE A 289 -5.48 17.86 8.88
N PHE A 290 -4.26 17.35 8.68
CA PHE A 290 -3.01 18.06 8.99
C PHE A 290 -2.12 18.20 7.74
N PRO A 291 -2.58 18.93 6.71
CA PRO A 291 -1.84 19.08 5.45
C PRO A 291 -0.53 19.86 5.62
N THR A 292 -0.36 20.65 6.68
CA THR A 292 0.84 21.45 6.94
C THR A 292 1.95 20.69 7.68
N VAL A 293 1.61 19.68 8.48
CA VAL A 293 2.59 18.83 9.20
C VAL A 293 3.00 17.62 8.36
N PHE A 294 2.10 17.13 7.49
CA PHE A 294 2.32 15.94 6.65
C PHE A 294 2.34 16.24 5.13
N GLY A 295 2.12 17.49 4.73
CA GLY A 295 2.37 17.95 3.36
C GLY A 295 3.81 18.40 3.21
N SER A 296 4.46 17.93 2.15
CA SER A 296 5.80 18.41 1.80
C SER A 296 5.76 19.93 1.61
N HIS A 297 6.62 20.66 2.32
CA HIS A 297 6.85 22.08 2.10
C HIS A 297 7.20 22.31 0.62
N ALA A 298 6.25 22.84 -0.15
CA ALA A 298 6.57 23.54 -1.38
C ALA A 298 7.00 24.95 -0.96
N SER A 299 8.27 25.26 -1.15
CA SER A 299 8.81 26.62 -0.96
C SER A 299 8.11 27.58 -1.92
N SER A 300 7.37 28.52 -1.34
CA SER A 300 6.66 29.60 -2.02
C SER A 300 7.61 30.47 -2.86
N GLY A 301 7.28 30.67 -4.14
CA GLY A 301 8.08 31.49 -5.04
C GLY A 301 7.32 32.09 -6.21
N VAL A 302 5.99 32.33 -6.12
CA VAL A 302 5.27 33.17 -7.10
C VAL A 302 4.13 33.92 -6.37
N ARG A 303 4.11 35.25 -6.47
CA ARG A 303 3.03 36.10 -5.94
C ARG A 303 1.83 36.05 -6.91
N PRO A 304 0.59 35.83 -6.44
CA PRO A 304 -0.58 35.99 -7.30
C PRO A 304 -1.06 37.45 -7.34
N ILE A 305 -1.45 37.89 -8.54
CA ILE A 305 -2.12 39.16 -8.82
C ILE A 305 -3.58 39.04 -8.35
N ARG A 306 -4.08 40.06 -7.63
CA ARG A 306 -5.49 40.18 -7.19
C ARG A 306 -6.38 40.70 -8.32
N PRO A 307 -7.63 40.22 -8.38
CA PRO A 307 -8.76 41.14 -8.54
C PRO A 307 -9.76 41.05 -7.37
N ALA A 308 -10.52 42.14 -7.24
CA ALA A 308 -11.33 42.54 -6.10
C ALA A 308 -12.74 41.90 -6.03
N ASP A 309 -13.29 41.94 -4.81
CA ASP A 309 -14.70 42.02 -4.43
C ASP A 309 -15.71 41.00 -4.98
N ALA A 310 -15.97 39.95 -4.18
CA ALA A 310 -17.34 39.50 -3.89
C ALA A 310 -17.37 38.77 -2.53
N LYS A 311 -18.07 39.37 -1.58
CA LYS A 311 -18.46 38.80 -0.28
C LYS A 311 -19.70 37.91 -0.48
N ASP A 312 -19.66 36.68 0.05
CA ASP A 312 -20.50 36.20 1.16
C ASP A 312 -20.67 34.66 1.14
N THR A 313 -20.02 34.04 2.13
CA THR A 313 -20.45 32.94 3.00
C THR A 313 -21.60 32.00 2.55
N PHE A 314 -21.33 30.70 2.37
CA PHE A 314 -22.02 29.59 3.08
C PHE A 314 -21.38 28.21 2.81
N GLY A 315 -21.15 27.43 3.89
CA GLY A 315 -21.37 25.98 3.94
C GLY A 315 -20.43 25.01 3.21
N ALA A 316 -19.33 24.62 3.86
CA ALA A 316 -18.46 23.52 3.42
C ALA A 316 -19.08 22.12 3.69
N ALA A 317 -19.07 21.22 2.70
CA ALA A 317 -19.18 19.77 2.91
C ALA A 317 -18.20 18.99 2.01
N ARG A 318 -17.12 18.48 2.62
CA ARG A 318 -15.92 17.96 1.94
C ARG A 318 -16.01 16.43 1.68
N LYS A 319 -16.42 15.98 0.49
CA LYS A 319 -16.41 14.53 0.12
C LYS A 319 -14.98 14.00 -0.12
N LYS A 320 -14.66 12.83 0.43
CA LYS A 320 -13.30 12.32 0.73
C LYS A 320 -12.89 11.24 -0.28
N VAL A 321 -11.78 11.46 -0.97
CA VAL A 321 -11.10 10.53 -1.91
C VAL A 321 -10.22 9.56 -1.13
N ILE A 322 -10.10 8.32 -1.61
CA ILE A 322 -8.95 7.45 -1.31
C ILE A 322 -8.26 6.96 -2.56
N ARG A 323 -6.94 6.97 -2.39
CA ARG A 323 -5.87 6.54 -3.26
C ARG A 323 -5.51 5.07 -2.95
N ASN A 324 -5.54 4.21 -3.95
CA ASN A 324 -4.78 2.96 -3.95
C ASN A 324 -3.54 3.17 -4.84
N TRP A 325 -2.39 3.25 -4.20
CA TRP A 325 -1.09 3.09 -4.85
C TRP A 325 -0.74 1.59 -4.78
N ASP A 326 -0.09 1.07 -5.83
CA ASP A 326 0.65 -0.21 -5.91
C ASP A 326 0.05 -1.38 -6.74
N TYR A 327 -0.11 -1.23 -8.06
CA TYR A 327 -0.18 -2.39 -8.96
C TYR A 327 0.41 -2.16 -10.37
N LEU A 328 1.67 -1.74 -10.43
CA LEU A 328 2.48 -1.84 -11.66
C LEU A 328 3.88 -2.37 -11.29
N SER A 329 3.98 -3.69 -11.14
CA SER A 329 5.15 -4.52 -11.46
C SER A 329 5.07 -5.88 -10.74
N THR A 330 5.52 -6.92 -11.41
CA THR A 330 5.66 -8.32 -10.95
C THR A 330 4.53 -9.28 -11.33
N ILE A 331 4.64 -9.80 -12.55
CA ILE A 331 4.13 -11.13 -12.92
C ILE A 331 4.95 -12.18 -12.16
N LYS A 332 4.31 -12.97 -11.29
CA LYS A 332 4.78 -14.32 -10.94
C LYS A 332 3.59 -15.26 -11.07
N GLY A 333 3.63 -16.11 -12.09
CA GLY A 333 2.62 -17.13 -12.33
C GLY A 333 2.59 -18.18 -11.22
N THR A 334 1.39 -18.69 -10.93
CA THR A 334 1.21 -20.09 -10.51
C THR A 334 -0.25 -20.51 -10.69
N HIS A 335 -0.43 -21.46 -11.60
CA HIS A 335 -1.42 -22.53 -11.75
C HIS A 335 -2.89 -22.38 -11.27
N ALA A 336 -3.73 -22.63 -12.27
CA ALA A 336 -5.14 -22.99 -12.32
C ALA A 336 -5.68 -23.88 -11.17
N GLY A 337 -6.88 -23.53 -10.73
CA GLY A 337 -7.88 -24.43 -10.15
C GLY A 337 -9.25 -23.91 -10.57
N GLU A 338 -9.89 -24.63 -11.50
CA GLU A 338 -11.22 -24.35 -12.05
C GLU A 338 -12.32 -24.48 -10.98
N THR A 339 -13.29 -23.58 -10.98
CA THR A 339 -14.70 -23.96 -10.79
C THR A 339 -15.60 -22.91 -11.43
N THR A 340 -16.37 -23.37 -12.42
CA THR A 340 -17.43 -22.67 -13.15
C THR A 340 -18.67 -22.49 -12.28
N GLN A 341 -19.31 -21.32 -12.36
CA GLN A 341 -20.75 -21.18 -12.17
C GLN A 341 -21.23 -19.89 -12.87
N ASP A 342 -22.14 -20.10 -13.83
CA ASP A 342 -22.90 -19.10 -14.57
C ASP A 342 -23.94 -18.42 -13.65
N VAL A 343 -24.43 -17.24 -14.06
CA VAL A 343 -25.88 -16.88 -14.14
C VAL A 343 -26.08 -15.36 -14.35
N GLU A 344 -26.80 -15.10 -15.45
CA GLU A 344 -27.77 -14.05 -15.81
C GLU A 344 -27.51 -12.54 -15.78
N SER A 345 -27.84 -12.00 -16.96
CA SER A 345 -28.11 -10.63 -17.39
C SER A 345 -29.32 -10.00 -16.72
N LEU A 346 -29.22 -8.72 -16.35
CA LEU A 346 -30.36 -7.81 -16.27
C LEU A 346 -30.00 -6.48 -16.94
N HIS A 347 -30.77 -6.16 -17.98
CA HIS A 347 -30.89 -4.86 -18.62
C HIS A 347 -31.70 -3.91 -17.74
N GLU A 348 -31.27 -2.67 -17.58
CA GLU A 348 -32.15 -1.55 -17.22
C GLU A 348 -31.66 -0.27 -17.92
N GLU A 349 -32.57 0.37 -18.67
CA GLU A 349 -32.37 1.66 -19.35
C GLU A 349 -32.49 2.85 -18.38
N PRO A 350 -31.76 3.97 -18.59
CA PRO A 350 -31.87 5.15 -17.74
C PRO A 350 -32.96 6.13 -18.23
N LYS A 351 -33.77 6.63 -17.28
CA LYS A 351 -34.69 7.76 -17.48
C LYS A 351 -33.95 9.09 -17.42
N GLN A 352 -34.30 10.00 -18.35
CA GLN A 352 -33.89 11.40 -18.43
C GLN A 352 -34.49 12.25 -17.30
N GLU A 353 -33.69 13.17 -16.74
CA GLU A 353 -34.20 14.33 -16.02
C GLU A 353 -33.31 15.58 -16.26
N ASN A 354 -33.98 16.73 -16.39
CA ASN A 354 -33.51 17.97 -17.01
C ASN A 354 -32.63 18.86 -16.12
N GLY A 355 -31.61 19.47 -16.74
CA GLY A 355 -31.26 20.91 -16.70
C GLY A 355 -30.98 21.64 -15.37
N ASN A 356 -29.71 21.90 -15.08
CA ASN A 356 -29.12 23.25 -14.94
C ASN A 356 -27.67 23.14 -14.44
N SER A 357 -26.75 23.70 -15.21
CA SER A 357 -25.29 23.51 -15.12
C SER A 357 -24.60 24.60 -14.30
N GLU A 358 -24.02 24.21 -13.15
CA GLU A 358 -22.93 24.92 -12.48
C GLU A 358 -21.60 24.22 -12.82
N PRO A 359 -20.48 24.94 -13.01
CA PRO A 359 -19.21 24.36 -13.42
C PRO A 359 -18.60 23.56 -12.25
N ALA A 360 -18.80 22.25 -12.27
CA ALA A 360 -18.25 21.33 -11.29
C ALA A 360 -16.76 21.05 -11.60
N ILE A 361 -15.86 21.44 -10.69
CA ILE A 361 -14.45 21.02 -10.74
C ILE A 361 -14.40 19.50 -10.54
N MET A 362 -14.16 18.77 -11.63
CA MET A 362 -14.04 17.31 -11.58
C MET A 362 -12.69 16.92 -10.98
N MET A 363 -12.69 16.31 -9.79
CA MET A 363 -11.54 15.54 -9.34
C MET A 363 -11.39 14.35 -10.28
N ALA A 364 -10.32 14.33 -11.08
CA ALA A 364 -9.87 13.15 -11.80
C ALA A 364 -9.77 11.98 -10.82
N THR A 365 -10.80 11.15 -10.82
CA THR A 365 -10.85 9.92 -10.06
C THR A 365 -10.28 8.89 -11.01
N GLU A 366 -9.07 8.43 -10.71
CA GLU A 366 -8.42 7.35 -11.43
C GLU A 366 -9.29 6.09 -11.29
N TYR A 367 -10.20 5.87 -12.23
CA TYR A 367 -10.88 4.61 -12.36
C TYR A 367 -9.88 3.63 -12.96
N SER A 368 -9.23 2.83 -12.13
CA SER A 368 -8.66 1.58 -12.61
C SER A 368 -9.82 0.62 -12.87
N VAL A 369 -10.34 0.60 -14.10
CA VAL A 369 -11.14 -0.53 -14.57
C VAL A 369 -10.18 -1.71 -14.66
N THR A 370 -10.05 -2.48 -13.59
CA THR A 370 -9.43 -3.80 -13.66
C THR A 370 -10.44 -4.69 -14.38
N CYS A 371 -10.34 -4.79 -15.71
CA CYS A 371 -11.03 -5.83 -16.46
C CYS A 371 -10.37 -7.19 -16.12
N LYS A 372 -10.71 -7.75 -14.96
CA LYS A 372 -10.21 -9.05 -14.50
C LYS A 372 -10.99 -10.26 -15.05
N ARG A 373 -11.84 -10.07 -16.06
CA ARG A 373 -12.58 -11.16 -16.71
C ARG A 373 -12.86 -10.82 -18.19
N ARG A 374 -11.89 -11.12 -19.08
CA ARG A 374 -12.16 -11.52 -20.49
C ARG A 374 -10.95 -11.91 -21.37
N SER A 375 -9.71 -12.07 -20.87
CA SER A 375 -8.58 -12.48 -21.73
C SER A 375 -8.76 -13.87 -22.39
N ALA A 376 -9.47 -14.80 -21.73
CA ALA A 376 -9.68 -16.15 -22.30
C ALA A 376 -10.45 -16.15 -23.64
N LYS A 377 -11.25 -15.12 -23.96
CA LYS A 377 -12.09 -15.10 -25.17
C LYS A 377 -11.36 -14.59 -26.43
N TYR A 378 -10.16 -14.01 -26.28
CA TYR A 378 -9.39 -13.44 -27.38
C TYR A 378 -8.04 -14.14 -27.62
N ARG A 379 -7.76 -15.25 -26.94
CA ARG A 379 -6.61 -16.12 -27.25
C ARG A 379 -6.94 -17.02 -28.44
N SER A 380 -6.93 -16.47 -29.65
CA SER A 380 -7.17 -17.27 -30.86
C SER A 380 -5.91 -18.06 -31.24
N PRO A 381 -6.03 -19.35 -31.63
CA PRO A 381 -4.92 -20.10 -32.21
C PRO A 381 -4.28 -19.39 -33.41
N GLU A 382 -5.09 -18.65 -34.17
CA GLU A 382 -4.64 -17.82 -35.30
C GLU A 382 -3.66 -16.72 -34.85
N ALA A 383 -3.96 -15.99 -33.77
CA ALA A 383 -3.04 -14.97 -33.26
C ALA A 383 -1.71 -15.55 -32.78
N PHE A 384 -1.76 -16.69 -32.09
CA PHE A 384 -0.52 -17.37 -31.67
C PHE A 384 0.28 -17.90 -32.86
N SER A 385 -0.38 -18.42 -33.89
CA SER A 385 0.29 -18.83 -35.12
C SER A 385 0.97 -17.64 -35.82
N PHE A 386 0.29 -16.50 -35.92
CA PHE A 386 0.87 -15.25 -36.45
C PHE A 386 2.10 -14.82 -35.65
N TRP A 387 1.99 -14.71 -34.32
CA TRP A 387 3.11 -14.25 -33.48
C TRP A 387 4.30 -15.20 -33.53
N LYS A 388 4.05 -16.52 -33.60
CA LYS A 388 5.10 -17.55 -33.71
C LYS A 388 5.85 -17.45 -35.05
N ASP A 389 5.14 -17.15 -36.13
CA ASP A 389 5.74 -16.98 -37.45
C ASP A 389 6.45 -15.63 -37.58
N TYR A 390 5.81 -14.55 -37.14
CA TYR A 390 6.33 -13.19 -37.17
C TYR A 390 7.62 -13.01 -36.35
N LEU A 391 7.68 -13.59 -35.14
CA LEU A 391 8.84 -13.51 -34.24
C LEU A 391 9.82 -14.67 -34.40
N ARG A 392 9.69 -15.50 -35.43
CA ARG A 392 10.54 -16.69 -35.58
C ARG A 392 12.03 -16.31 -35.68
N GLY A 393 12.82 -16.76 -34.72
CA GLY A 393 14.25 -16.51 -34.66
C GLY A 393 14.66 -15.09 -34.23
N SER A 394 13.71 -14.24 -33.79
CA SER A 394 14.04 -12.93 -33.25
C SER A 394 14.50 -13.02 -31.79
N ARG A 395 15.13 -11.95 -31.30
CA ARG A 395 15.48 -11.75 -29.89
C ARG A 395 15.08 -10.36 -29.46
N LEU A 396 14.66 -10.22 -28.21
CA LEU A 396 14.46 -8.91 -27.59
C LEU A 396 15.78 -8.15 -27.57
N THR A 397 15.76 -6.92 -28.08
CA THR A 397 16.95 -6.07 -28.10
C THR A 397 17.14 -5.45 -26.71
N THR A 398 18.20 -5.88 -26.00
CA THR A 398 18.56 -5.43 -24.66
C THR A 398 19.58 -4.29 -24.70
N LEU A 399 19.64 -3.48 -23.65
CA LEU A 399 20.59 -2.38 -23.54
C LEU A 399 22.01 -2.90 -23.22
N SER A 400 23.00 -2.47 -24.01
CA SER A 400 24.43 -2.55 -23.68
C SER A 400 25.02 -1.15 -23.91
N ASP A 401 25.83 -0.64 -22.98
CA ASP A 401 26.27 0.75 -22.83
C ASP A 401 26.44 1.54 -24.16
N PRO A 402 25.54 2.50 -24.45
CA PRO A 402 25.65 3.36 -25.64
C PRO A 402 26.55 4.59 -25.41
N THR A 403 27.44 4.88 -26.37
CA THR A 403 28.20 6.14 -26.50
C THR A 403 27.78 6.83 -27.80
N ILE A 404 27.24 8.05 -27.72
CA ILE A 404 26.58 8.74 -28.86
C ILE A 404 26.85 10.28 -28.74
N SER A 405 26.61 11.12 -29.78
CA SER A 405 26.61 12.63 -29.83
C SER A 405 25.86 13.20 -31.07
N GLY A 406 25.13 14.35 -30.98
CA GLY A 406 24.76 15.24 -32.13
C GLY A 406 23.28 15.71 -32.29
N GLU A 407 23.00 16.92 -32.88
CA GLU A 407 21.72 17.69 -33.01
C GLU A 407 21.06 17.98 -34.44
N ALA A 408 19.70 18.23 -34.51
CA ALA A 408 18.89 19.22 -35.34
C ALA A 408 17.97 18.95 -36.62
N LYS A 409 16.64 19.34 -36.54
CA LYS A 409 15.42 19.66 -37.43
C LYS A 409 14.46 18.75 -38.32
N ALA A 410 13.13 18.65 -37.95
CA ALA A 410 12.06 17.58 -37.89
C ALA A 410 11.28 16.93 -39.13
N THR A 411 10.39 15.90 -38.90
CA THR A 411 9.81 14.92 -39.90
C THR A 411 8.54 14.09 -39.51
N ASP A 412 7.77 13.60 -40.52
CA ASP A 412 6.71 12.55 -40.56
C ASP A 412 6.88 11.32 -39.62
N VAL A 413 5.78 10.84 -39.00
CA VAL A 413 5.72 9.71 -38.02
C VAL A 413 6.35 8.41 -38.54
N LYS A 414 6.30 8.17 -39.86
CA LYS A 414 6.96 7.01 -40.48
C LYS A 414 8.48 7.10 -40.36
N ALA A 415 9.03 8.28 -40.60
CA ALA A 415 10.46 8.52 -40.48
C ALA A 415 10.91 8.46 -39.01
N ILE A 416 10.05 8.85 -38.07
CA ILE A 416 10.33 8.74 -36.62
C ILE A 416 10.53 7.28 -36.21
N ARG A 417 9.61 6.40 -36.64
CA ARG A 417 9.74 4.95 -36.39
C ARG A 417 10.98 4.38 -37.07
N ALA A 418 11.26 4.81 -38.31
CA ALA A 418 12.44 4.38 -39.05
C ALA A 418 13.74 4.84 -38.40
N ALA A 419 13.80 6.10 -37.94
CA ALA A 419 14.94 6.64 -37.22
C ALA A 419 15.17 5.91 -35.91
N PHE A 420 14.13 5.66 -35.13
CA PHE A 420 14.24 4.87 -33.90
C PHE A 420 14.78 3.46 -34.17
N ALA A 421 14.21 2.74 -35.14
CA ALA A 421 14.65 1.39 -35.48
C ALA A 421 16.10 1.37 -36.02
N PHE A 422 16.47 2.36 -36.84
CA PHE A 422 17.83 2.50 -37.37
C PHE A 422 18.84 2.85 -36.27
N THR A 423 18.53 3.82 -35.40
CA THR A 423 19.36 4.17 -34.25
C THR A 423 19.57 2.98 -33.32
N LEU A 424 18.51 2.20 -33.04
CA LEU A 424 18.60 0.99 -32.24
C LEU A 424 19.52 -0.06 -32.89
N ALA A 425 19.36 -0.29 -34.20
CA ALA A 425 20.17 -1.23 -34.97
C ALA A 425 21.65 -0.85 -34.98
N GLU A 426 21.96 0.43 -35.19
CA GLU A 426 23.35 0.93 -35.17
C GLU A 426 23.94 0.88 -33.75
N THR A 427 23.15 1.21 -32.72
CA THR A 427 23.60 1.18 -31.31
C THR A 427 23.97 -0.24 -30.89
N VAL A 428 23.17 -1.24 -31.28
CA VAL A 428 23.40 -2.65 -30.91
C VAL A 428 24.24 -3.39 -31.96
N LYS A 429 24.61 -2.72 -33.07
CA LYS A 429 25.33 -3.30 -34.22
C LYS A 429 24.66 -4.58 -34.74
N ALA A 430 23.33 -4.55 -34.85
CA ALA A 430 22.51 -5.69 -35.24
C ALA A 430 21.58 -5.34 -36.40
N HIS A 431 21.48 -6.23 -37.38
CA HIS A 431 20.57 -6.06 -38.52
C HIS A 431 19.13 -6.52 -38.22
N ASP A 432 18.90 -7.29 -37.16
CA ASP A 432 17.58 -7.75 -36.73
C ASP A 432 17.33 -7.23 -35.30
N VAL A 433 16.37 -6.32 -35.15
CA VAL A 433 16.04 -5.69 -33.88
C VAL A 433 14.56 -5.84 -33.57
N THR A 434 14.24 -6.06 -32.29
CA THR A 434 12.86 -6.14 -31.80
C THR A 434 12.67 -5.23 -30.59
N TYR A 435 11.71 -4.32 -30.69
CA TYR A 435 11.39 -3.32 -29.66
C TYR A 435 9.89 -3.23 -29.39
N GLY A 436 9.51 -2.59 -28.29
CA GLY A 436 8.11 -2.38 -27.93
C GLY A 436 7.53 -1.13 -28.56
N LEU A 437 6.37 -1.24 -29.21
CA LEU A 437 5.62 -0.10 -29.74
C LEU A 437 4.22 -0.07 -29.13
N SER A 438 3.83 1.09 -28.59
CA SER A 438 2.46 1.33 -28.16
C SER A 438 1.54 1.45 -29.38
N LEU A 439 0.62 0.50 -29.52
CA LEU A 439 -0.40 0.47 -30.57
C LEU A 439 -1.79 0.73 -29.97
N ASN A 440 -2.62 1.44 -30.72
CA ASN A 440 -4.01 1.68 -30.35
C ASN A 440 -4.81 0.38 -30.52
N ALA A 441 -5.46 -0.08 -29.45
CA ALA A 441 -6.28 -1.28 -29.47
C ALA A 441 -7.78 -0.97 -29.67
N ARG A 442 -8.15 0.30 -29.88
CA ARG A 442 -9.54 0.74 -30.05
C ARG A 442 -10.19 0.22 -31.34
N GLU A 443 -9.44 -0.06 -32.39
CA GLU A 443 -10.04 -0.56 -33.65
C GLU A 443 -10.58 -1.99 -33.55
N LEU A 444 -10.20 -2.74 -32.52
CA LEU A 444 -10.54 -4.16 -32.35
C LEU A 444 -11.85 -4.38 -31.57
N ILE A 445 -12.42 -3.33 -30.98
CA ILE A 445 -13.59 -3.41 -30.09
C ILE A 445 -14.67 -2.45 -30.60
N PRO A 446 -15.78 -2.96 -31.18
CA PRO A 446 -16.90 -2.12 -31.58
C PRO A 446 -17.47 -1.35 -30.38
N GLY A 447 -17.68 -0.03 -30.51
CA GLY A 447 -18.24 0.82 -29.44
C GLY A 447 -17.21 1.42 -28.47
N VAL A 448 -15.92 1.11 -28.63
CA VAL A 448 -14.87 1.52 -27.67
C VAL A 448 -14.46 2.99 -27.78
N GLU A 449 -14.85 3.68 -28.85
CA GLU A 449 -14.77 5.12 -29.00
C GLU A 449 -15.54 5.87 -27.89
N THR A 450 -16.57 5.24 -27.33
CA THR A 450 -17.36 5.76 -26.20
C THR A 450 -16.81 5.38 -24.82
N LEU A 451 -15.78 4.51 -24.77
CA LEU A 451 -15.22 3.97 -23.54
C LEU A 451 -14.01 4.77 -23.05
N LEU A 452 -14.08 5.17 -21.78
CA LEU A 452 -12.97 5.74 -21.03
C LEU A 452 -12.19 4.62 -20.32
N GLY A 453 -10.95 4.37 -20.75
CA GLY A 453 -10.07 3.34 -20.18
C GLY A 453 -8.79 3.12 -21.01
N PRO A 454 -7.81 2.36 -20.48
CA PRO A 454 -6.58 2.05 -21.20
C PRO A 454 -6.90 1.11 -22.37
N CYS A 455 -6.98 1.67 -23.57
CA CYS A 455 -7.29 0.96 -24.81
C CYS A 455 -6.07 0.94 -25.75
N PHE A 456 -4.89 0.70 -25.20
CA PHE A 456 -3.64 0.55 -25.93
C PHE A 456 -2.91 -0.71 -25.44
N ASN A 457 -2.09 -1.30 -26.31
CA ASN A 457 -1.24 -2.41 -25.95
C ASN A 457 0.17 -2.21 -26.53
N CYS A 458 1.19 -2.70 -25.83
CA CYS A 458 2.57 -2.64 -26.29
C CYS A 458 2.92 -3.93 -27.05
N SER A 459 3.01 -3.83 -28.37
CA SER A 459 3.28 -4.99 -29.24
C SER A 459 4.75 -5.04 -29.67
N PRO A 460 5.33 -6.25 -29.85
CA PRO A 460 6.69 -6.40 -30.35
C PRO A 460 6.72 -6.05 -31.84
N ILE A 461 7.57 -5.10 -32.21
CA ILE A 461 7.86 -4.76 -33.60
C ILE A 461 9.25 -5.25 -33.92
N ARG A 462 9.34 -6.18 -34.87
CA ARG A 462 10.60 -6.72 -35.39
C ARG A 462 10.93 -6.03 -36.71
N VAL A 463 12.19 -5.63 -36.87
CA VAL A 463 12.72 -5.04 -38.10
C VAL A 463 14.01 -5.74 -38.48
N GLN A 464 14.08 -6.21 -39.72
CA GLN A 464 15.26 -6.80 -40.32
C GLN A 464 15.82 -5.86 -41.38
N LEU A 465 16.76 -5.01 -40.98
CA LEU A 465 17.36 -4.01 -41.85
C LEU A 465 18.21 -4.70 -42.92
N GLN A 466 17.92 -4.42 -44.19
CA GLN A 466 18.75 -4.84 -45.32
C GLN A 466 19.64 -3.68 -45.79
N GLN A 467 20.88 -4.00 -46.15
CA GLN A 467 21.87 -2.98 -46.53
C GLN A 467 21.50 -2.20 -47.81
N ASN A 468 20.74 -2.81 -48.71
CA ASN A 468 20.31 -2.23 -49.98
C ASN A 468 18.99 -1.44 -49.88
N TRP A 469 18.35 -1.39 -48.72
CA TRP A 469 17.11 -0.64 -48.55
C TRP A 469 17.35 0.86 -48.60
N THR A 470 16.38 1.58 -49.15
CA THR A 470 16.27 3.02 -48.95
C THR A 470 15.57 3.34 -47.62
N VAL A 471 15.65 4.58 -47.16
CA VAL A 471 14.83 5.07 -46.04
C VAL A 471 13.34 4.82 -46.29
N ARG A 472 12.87 5.02 -47.52
CA ARG A 472 11.48 4.75 -47.93
C ARG A 472 11.12 3.29 -47.76
N ASP A 473 12.01 2.37 -48.11
CA ASP A 473 11.77 0.93 -47.96
C ASP A 473 11.70 0.53 -46.48
N LEU A 474 12.55 1.11 -45.63
CA LEU A 474 12.49 0.92 -44.18
C LEU A 474 11.16 1.43 -43.61
N CYS A 475 10.75 2.65 -43.98
CA CYS A 475 9.45 3.23 -43.60
C CYS A 475 8.28 2.34 -44.04
N ARG A 476 8.33 1.81 -45.28
CA ARG A 476 7.30 0.90 -45.81
C ARG A 476 7.25 -0.41 -45.01
N SER A 477 8.40 -1.04 -44.76
CA SER A 477 8.50 -2.28 -43.99
C SER A 477 8.00 -2.12 -42.56
N LEU A 478 8.33 -1.01 -41.91
CA LEU A 478 7.83 -0.68 -40.57
C LEU A 478 6.34 -0.42 -40.55
N GLN A 479 5.80 0.27 -41.56
CA GLN A 479 4.37 0.49 -41.70
C GLN A 479 3.63 -0.84 -41.84
N GLU A 480 4.11 -1.73 -42.70
CA GLU A 480 3.57 -3.08 -42.88
C GLU A 480 3.63 -3.89 -41.59
N SER A 481 4.77 -3.89 -40.91
CA SER A 481 4.97 -4.56 -39.61
C SER A 481 3.99 -4.05 -38.55
N CYS A 482 3.78 -2.74 -38.47
CA CYS A 482 2.81 -2.15 -37.53
C CYS A 482 1.37 -2.54 -37.88
N THR A 483 1.00 -2.52 -39.16
CA THR A 483 -0.34 -2.92 -39.63
C THR A 483 -0.61 -4.40 -39.40
N LEU A 484 0.40 -5.27 -39.52
CA LEU A 484 0.27 -6.69 -39.20
C LEU A 484 0.16 -6.93 -37.70
N ALA A 485 1.03 -6.29 -36.91
CA ALA A 485 1.02 -6.40 -35.45
C ALA A 485 -0.30 -5.88 -34.84
N SER A 486 -0.87 -4.78 -35.36
CA SER A 486 -2.10 -4.20 -34.82
C SER A 486 -3.30 -5.15 -34.94
N ARG A 487 -3.38 -5.98 -35.98
CA ARG A 487 -4.45 -6.99 -36.17
C ARG A 487 -4.49 -8.03 -35.05
N HIS A 488 -3.35 -8.28 -34.42
CA HIS A 488 -3.19 -9.24 -33.33
C HIS A 488 -2.72 -8.58 -32.02
N GLY A 489 -2.84 -7.24 -31.95
CA GLY A 489 -2.37 -6.41 -30.84
C GLY A 489 -3.19 -6.54 -29.56
N TYR A 490 -4.14 -7.47 -29.48
CA TYR A 490 -4.90 -7.80 -28.26
C TYR A 490 -4.20 -8.86 -27.38
N VAL A 491 -3.16 -9.53 -27.88
CA VAL A 491 -2.41 -10.53 -27.12
C VAL A 491 -1.35 -9.84 -26.27
N GLU A 492 -1.27 -10.21 -24.98
CA GLU A 492 -0.28 -9.66 -24.06
C GLU A 492 1.13 -10.21 -24.35
N LEU A 493 2.17 -9.41 -24.08
CA LEU A 493 3.56 -9.83 -24.25
C LEU A 493 3.89 -11.12 -23.48
N SER A 494 3.36 -11.25 -22.25
CA SER A 494 3.54 -12.43 -21.40
C SER A 494 3.04 -13.70 -22.09
N ASP A 495 1.88 -13.64 -22.75
CA ASP A 495 1.28 -14.74 -23.51
C ASP A 495 2.06 -15.01 -24.81
N ILE A 496 2.59 -13.96 -25.47
CA ILE A 496 3.47 -14.11 -26.65
C ILE A 496 4.77 -14.82 -26.25
N ILE A 497 5.42 -14.42 -25.15
CA ILE A 497 6.65 -15.05 -24.65
C ILE A 497 6.40 -16.52 -24.30
N ALA A 498 5.31 -16.79 -23.59
CA ALA A 498 5.04 -18.14 -23.11
C ALA A 498 4.71 -19.14 -24.23
N ASN A 499 4.09 -18.69 -25.33
CA ASN A 499 3.51 -19.60 -26.33
C ASN A 499 4.12 -19.48 -27.73
N CYS A 500 4.81 -18.38 -28.06
CA CYS A 500 5.22 -18.06 -29.43
C CYS A 500 6.73 -17.90 -29.62
N THR A 501 7.51 -17.75 -28.56
CA THR A 501 8.95 -17.47 -28.66
C THR A 501 9.78 -18.36 -27.74
N ASP A 502 11.08 -18.44 -28.02
CA ASP A 502 12.07 -19.09 -27.14
C ASP A 502 12.72 -18.09 -26.17
N TRP A 503 12.09 -16.92 -25.96
CA TRP A 503 12.63 -15.88 -25.08
C TRP A 503 12.53 -16.30 -23.61
N PRO A 504 13.47 -15.87 -22.74
CA PRO A 504 13.40 -16.18 -21.32
C PRO A 504 12.08 -15.72 -20.68
N ALA A 505 11.54 -16.54 -19.77
CA ALA A 505 10.34 -16.19 -19.04
C ALA A 505 10.56 -14.91 -18.21
N GLY A 506 9.66 -13.92 -18.35
CA GLY A 506 9.78 -12.63 -17.68
C GLY A 506 10.70 -11.63 -18.39
N SER A 507 11.17 -11.93 -19.61
CA SER A 507 11.75 -10.92 -20.48
C SER A 507 10.77 -9.77 -20.73
N ASP A 508 11.32 -8.56 -20.88
CA ASP A 508 10.56 -7.35 -21.17
C ASP A 508 11.30 -6.54 -22.24
N TYR A 509 10.65 -5.53 -22.82
CA TYR A 509 11.30 -4.71 -23.84
C TYR A 509 12.43 -3.86 -23.24
N GLY A 510 13.62 -3.89 -23.85
CA GLY A 510 14.71 -2.99 -23.47
C GLY A 510 14.46 -1.56 -23.95
N TRP A 511 13.88 -1.43 -25.14
CA TRP A 511 13.57 -0.16 -25.80
C TRP A 511 12.07 -0.06 -26.12
N TYR A 512 11.47 1.07 -25.77
CA TYR A 512 10.06 1.40 -26.07
C TYR A 512 9.96 2.69 -26.88
N LEU A 513 9.04 2.70 -27.84
CA LEU A 513 8.62 3.90 -28.55
C LEU A 513 7.13 4.17 -28.30
N ASP A 514 6.82 5.36 -27.79
CA ASP A 514 5.46 5.89 -27.68
C ASP A 514 5.30 7.06 -28.65
N ASN A 515 4.32 6.99 -29.57
CA ASN A 515 4.03 8.07 -30.50
C ASN A 515 2.71 8.73 -30.11
N PHE A 516 2.75 10.03 -29.82
CA PHE A 516 1.59 10.85 -29.49
C PHE A 516 1.41 11.95 -30.55
N PRO A 517 0.18 12.18 -31.05
CA PRO A 517 -0.10 13.42 -31.74
C PRO A 517 -0.05 14.57 -30.72
N THR A 518 0.56 15.71 -31.06
CA THR A 518 0.59 16.93 -30.24
C THR A 518 -0.72 17.71 -30.29
N GLN A 519 -1.80 17.11 -30.81
CA GLN A 519 -3.08 17.79 -30.95
C GLN A 519 -3.56 18.33 -29.60
N SER A 520 -3.99 19.60 -29.68
CA SER A 520 -4.67 20.39 -28.65
C SER A 520 -5.54 19.51 -27.75
N ILE A 521 -5.42 19.71 -26.43
CA ILE A 521 -6.32 19.23 -25.38
C ILE A 521 -7.61 18.74 -26.00
N PRO A 522 -7.89 17.41 -26.07
CA PRO A 522 -9.17 16.98 -26.57
C PRO A 522 -10.21 17.73 -25.75
N SER A 523 -11.17 18.38 -26.41
CA SER A 523 -12.29 19.06 -25.76
C SER A 523 -13.18 18.00 -25.11
N CYS A 524 -12.66 17.38 -24.06
CA CYS A 524 -13.33 16.40 -23.25
C CYS A 524 -14.15 17.21 -22.25
N SER A 525 -15.36 17.59 -22.64
CA SER A 525 -16.37 17.95 -21.66
C SER A 525 -16.93 16.64 -21.12
N LEU A 526 -16.73 16.41 -19.83
CA LEU A 526 -17.29 15.26 -19.16
C LEU A 526 -18.31 15.84 -18.19
N ASN A 527 -19.58 15.85 -18.58
CA ASN A 527 -20.69 16.47 -17.84
C ASN A 527 -20.36 17.90 -17.33
N ASP A 528 -20.18 18.85 -18.26
CA ASP A 528 -19.95 20.28 -17.99
C ASP A 528 -18.62 20.67 -17.29
N ALA A 529 -17.69 19.73 -17.09
CA ALA A 529 -16.35 20.04 -16.59
C ALA A 529 -15.38 20.39 -17.74
N GLU A 530 -14.73 21.55 -17.64
CA GLU A 530 -13.63 21.95 -18.53
C GLU A 530 -12.26 21.44 -18.03
N VAL A 531 -11.42 20.98 -18.95
CA VAL A 531 -10.05 20.56 -18.66
C VAL A 531 -9.15 21.79 -18.55
N LEU A 532 -8.87 22.23 -17.31
CA LEU A 532 -8.07 23.44 -17.04
C LEU A 532 -6.55 23.24 -17.18
N GLN A 533 -6.06 22.02 -16.98
CA GLN A 533 -4.62 21.71 -17.01
C GLN A 533 -4.38 20.23 -17.29
N TYR A 534 -3.46 19.91 -18.21
CA TYR A 534 -3.00 18.55 -18.47
C TYR A 534 -1.47 18.53 -18.41
N SER A 535 -0.90 17.44 -17.90
CA SER A 535 0.54 17.16 -17.97
C SER A 535 0.70 15.73 -18.47
N MET A 536 1.52 15.58 -19.49
CA MET A 536 1.96 14.27 -19.99
C MET A 536 3.25 13.81 -19.28
N ASP A 537 3.66 14.45 -18.18
CA ASP A 537 4.87 14.09 -17.43
C ASP A 537 4.60 12.85 -16.56
N GLY A 538 4.60 11.69 -17.21
CA GLY A 538 4.43 10.40 -16.57
C GLY A 538 5.68 10.04 -15.76
N ARG A 539 5.54 9.93 -14.43
CA ARG A 539 6.53 9.29 -13.58
C ARG A 539 6.42 7.77 -13.77
N GLY A 540 7.31 7.18 -14.57
CA GLY A 540 7.44 5.73 -14.72
C GLY A 540 8.73 5.24 -14.05
N ASP A 541 8.64 4.18 -13.24
CA ASP A 541 9.82 3.46 -12.76
C ASP A 541 10.33 2.55 -13.89
N LEU A 542 11.45 2.91 -14.51
CA LEU A 542 12.05 2.22 -15.67
C LEU A 542 13.43 1.65 -15.28
N PRO A 543 13.50 0.66 -14.35
CA PRO A 543 14.76 0.25 -13.73
C PRO A 543 15.78 -0.32 -14.73
N HIS A 544 15.30 -0.90 -15.84
CA HIS A 544 16.13 -1.55 -16.87
C HIS A 544 15.68 -1.20 -18.30
N GLN A 545 14.90 -0.12 -18.46
CA GLN A 545 14.24 0.20 -19.73
C GLN A 545 14.61 1.60 -20.21
N LEU A 546 14.65 1.76 -21.52
CA LEU A 546 14.74 3.04 -22.19
C LEU A 546 13.45 3.28 -22.96
N ARG A 547 12.74 4.35 -22.63
CA ARG A 547 11.49 4.73 -23.27
C ARG A 547 11.65 6.06 -23.98
N VAL A 548 11.36 6.06 -25.27
CA VAL A 548 11.34 7.26 -26.10
C VAL A 548 9.89 7.63 -26.36
N ARG A 549 9.51 8.85 -25.98
CA ARG A 549 8.21 9.43 -26.31
C ARG A 549 8.40 10.47 -27.38
N SER A 550 7.61 10.36 -28.43
CA SER A 550 7.61 11.27 -29.57
C SER A 550 6.27 11.99 -29.63
N PHE A 551 6.29 13.32 -29.55
CA PHE A 551 5.13 14.18 -29.70
C PHE A 551 5.26 14.95 -31.01
N VAL A 552 4.31 14.75 -31.93
CA VAL A 552 4.35 15.33 -33.28
C VAL A 552 3.16 16.23 -33.50
N ASP A 553 3.42 17.52 -33.74
CA ASP A 553 2.44 18.52 -34.20
C ASP A 553 2.62 18.84 -35.69
N GLU A 554 1.75 19.69 -36.24
CA GLU A 554 1.95 20.28 -37.58
C GLU A 554 3.26 21.07 -37.69
N ARG A 555 3.79 21.60 -36.59
CA ARG A 555 4.94 22.54 -36.57
C ARG A 555 6.09 22.17 -35.63
N THR A 556 5.96 21.14 -34.82
CA THR A 556 7.00 20.76 -33.88
C THR A 556 7.08 19.24 -33.75
N TRP A 557 8.31 18.74 -33.60
CA TRP A 557 8.55 17.38 -33.16
C TRP A 557 9.36 17.42 -31.88
N GLU A 558 8.78 16.92 -30.80
CA GLU A 558 9.40 16.83 -29.49
C GLU A 558 9.71 15.36 -29.17
N ILE A 559 10.93 15.10 -28.68
CA ILE A 559 11.32 13.79 -28.15
C ILE A 559 11.64 13.93 -26.67
N GLN A 560 11.16 12.95 -25.90
CA GLN A 560 11.53 12.76 -24.51
C GLN A 560 12.12 11.37 -24.31
N VAL A 561 13.34 11.30 -23.78
CA VAL A 561 14.00 10.05 -23.40
C VAL A 561 13.84 9.86 -21.91
N LEU A 562 13.16 8.77 -21.52
CA LEU A 562 12.90 8.38 -20.14
C LEU A 562 13.67 7.10 -19.84
N THR A 563 14.52 7.15 -18.82
CA THR A 563 15.36 6.02 -18.42
C THR A 563 15.80 6.16 -16.96
N SER A 564 16.23 5.07 -16.33
CA SER A 564 16.85 5.12 -15.01
C SER A 564 18.30 5.59 -15.12
N SER A 565 18.78 6.34 -14.13
CA SER A 565 20.21 6.70 -14.01
C SER A 565 21.14 5.48 -13.92
N ASN A 566 20.59 4.30 -13.59
CA ASN A 566 21.35 3.04 -13.59
C ASN A 566 21.54 2.46 -15.00
N VAL A 567 20.75 2.91 -15.97
CA VAL A 567 20.71 2.42 -17.35
C VAL A 567 21.44 3.40 -18.27
N MET A 568 21.17 4.70 -18.13
CA MET A 568 21.78 5.73 -18.96
C MET A 568 21.82 7.06 -18.19
N GLY A 569 22.98 7.70 -18.16
CA GLY A 569 23.15 9.00 -17.51
C GLY A 569 22.46 10.12 -18.29
N ASN A 570 22.22 11.25 -17.63
CA ASN A 570 21.54 12.40 -18.23
C ASN A 570 22.24 12.90 -19.52
N GLU A 571 23.56 12.97 -19.53
CA GLU A 571 24.31 13.40 -20.71
C GLU A 571 24.10 12.46 -21.91
N GLN A 572 24.20 11.15 -21.68
CA GLN A 572 23.94 10.12 -22.68
C GLN A 572 22.49 10.14 -23.18
N ALA A 573 21.53 10.38 -22.29
CA ALA A 573 20.10 10.46 -22.65
C ALA A 573 19.79 11.70 -23.49
N SER A 574 20.39 12.86 -23.15
CA SER A 574 20.27 14.09 -23.96
C SER A 574 20.77 13.84 -25.37
N VAL A 575 21.89 13.15 -25.46
CA VAL A 575 22.57 12.90 -26.70
C VAL A 575 21.82 11.89 -27.57
N LEU A 576 21.26 10.84 -26.98
CA LEU A 576 20.39 9.93 -27.69
C LEU A 576 19.16 10.66 -28.24
N ALA A 577 18.56 11.57 -27.46
CA ALA A 577 17.43 12.39 -27.92
C ALA A 577 17.81 13.22 -29.16
N SER A 578 18.98 13.87 -29.10
CA SER A 578 19.50 14.67 -30.21
C SER A 578 19.80 13.82 -31.46
N MET A 579 20.38 12.64 -31.31
CA MET A 579 20.66 11.71 -32.41
C MET A 579 19.38 11.20 -33.09
N LEU A 580 18.37 10.83 -32.29
CA LEU A 580 17.07 10.38 -32.80
C LEU A 580 16.40 11.48 -33.62
N LEU A 581 16.48 12.72 -33.15
CA LEU A 581 16.03 13.88 -33.91
C LEU A 581 16.81 13.94 -35.23
N GLN A 582 18.15 14.02 -35.22
CA GLN A 582 18.98 14.11 -36.43
C GLN A 582 18.65 13.07 -37.51
N ILE A 583 18.51 11.81 -37.10
CA ILE A 583 18.29 10.73 -38.05
C ILE A 583 16.90 10.81 -38.64
N GLY A 584 15.86 11.10 -37.83
CA GLY A 584 14.50 11.31 -38.34
C GLY A 584 14.46 12.34 -39.45
N GLN A 585 15.31 13.35 -39.33
CA GLN A 585 15.34 14.55 -40.15
C GLN A 585 15.98 14.33 -41.49
N ARG A 586 17.14 13.66 -41.47
CA ARG A 586 17.75 13.12 -42.67
C ARG A 586 16.78 12.18 -43.40
N PHE A 587 16.05 11.36 -42.65
CA PHE A 587 15.08 10.43 -43.22
C PHE A 587 13.89 11.16 -43.90
N SER A 588 13.49 12.34 -43.40
CA SER A 588 12.52 13.24 -44.07
C SER A 588 13.01 13.72 -45.41
N GLN A 589 14.21 14.27 -45.41
CA GLN A 589 14.73 15.10 -46.48
C GLN A 589 15.22 14.22 -47.63
N SER A 590 15.61 12.99 -47.31
CA SER A 590 16.27 12.07 -48.23
C SER A 590 15.66 10.66 -48.16
N PRO A 591 14.36 10.48 -48.49
CA PRO A 591 13.69 9.20 -48.40
C PRO A 591 14.24 8.14 -49.37
N GLU A 592 14.87 8.55 -50.47
CA GLU A 592 15.43 7.63 -51.50
C GLU A 592 16.87 7.20 -51.21
N VAL A 593 17.51 7.74 -50.17
CA VAL A 593 18.91 7.41 -49.87
C VAL A 593 18.99 6.00 -49.27
N ALA A 594 19.97 5.22 -49.74
CA ALA A 594 20.26 3.89 -49.21
C ALA A 594 20.70 3.97 -47.74
N LEU A 595 20.24 3.04 -46.90
CA LEU A 595 20.60 2.94 -45.48
C LEU A 595 22.12 2.75 -45.26
N SER A 596 22.82 2.19 -46.26
CA SER A 596 24.28 2.05 -46.27
C SER A 596 25.02 3.35 -46.60
N SER A 597 24.31 4.41 -47.01
CA SER A 597 24.94 5.65 -47.44
C SER A 597 25.66 6.33 -46.27
N PRO A 598 26.93 6.73 -46.45
CA PRO A 598 27.65 7.52 -45.45
C PRO A 598 26.96 8.87 -45.22
N LEU A 599 26.14 9.39 -46.14
CA LEU A 599 25.35 10.61 -45.90
C LEU A 599 24.39 10.49 -44.69
N LEU A 600 23.99 9.27 -44.33
CA LEU A 600 23.17 9.02 -43.14
C LEU A 600 24.02 8.84 -41.87
N ARG A 601 25.32 8.51 -41.99
CA ARG A 601 26.26 8.16 -40.90
C ARG A 601 27.32 9.23 -40.59
N ASP A 602 27.76 9.99 -41.59
CA ASP A 602 28.76 11.07 -41.49
C ASP A 602 28.10 12.29 -40.83
N GLY A 603 28.73 12.76 -39.76
CA GLY A 603 28.14 13.62 -38.73
C GLY A 603 28.38 13.11 -37.31
N CYS A 604 28.77 11.84 -37.14
CA CYS A 604 29.18 11.30 -35.84
C CYS A 604 30.55 11.80 -35.34
N VAL A 605 31.32 12.57 -36.11
CA VAL A 605 32.69 12.98 -35.72
C VAL A 605 33.02 14.38 -36.27
N ASP A 606 33.54 15.23 -35.37
CA ASP A 606 34.18 16.55 -35.54
C ASP A 606 33.33 17.85 -35.53
N GLY A 607 33.35 18.55 -34.38
CA GLY A 607 33.55 20.01 -34.33
C GLY A 607 32.33 20.92 -34.10
N ALA A 608 32.38 21.66 -32.97
CA ALA A 608 31.73 22.94 -32.66
C ALA A 608 30.18 23.06 -32.73
N VAL A 609 29.56 23.18 -31.56
CA VAL A 609 28.17 23.63 -31.37
C VAL A 609 28.13 25.16 -31.50
N ASP A 610 27.80 25.67 -32.68
CA ASP A 610 27.43 27.08 -32.88
C ASP A 610 26.21 27.16 -33.82
N GLY A 611 25.08 27.68 -33.30
CA GLY A 611 24.09 28.35 -34.17
C GLY A 611 22.63 27.87 -34.19
N VAL A 612 22.20 26.88 -33.40
CA VAL A 612 20.75 26.55 -33.28
C VAL A 612 20.31 26.68 -31.83
N ALA A 613 19.33 27.53 -31.55
CA ALA A 613 18.82 27.74 -30.20
C ALA A 613 17.96 26.54 -29.76
N PHE A 614 18.50 25.68 -28.91
CA PHE A 614 17.75 24.63 -28.21
C PHE A 614 17.14 25.19 -26.93
N SER A 615 15.83 25.06 -26.76
CA SER A 615 15.20 25.23 -25.44
C SER A 615 15.33 23.92 -24.67
N VAL A 616 16.42 23.77 -23.90
CA VAL A 616 16.54 22.66 -22.94
C VAL A 616 15.80 23.07 -21.66
N ALA A 617 14.55 22.63 -21.53
CA ALA A 617 13.85 22.72 -20.25
C ALA A 617 14.33 21.57 -19.34
N ARG A 618 15.05 21.92 -18.27
CA ARG A 618 15.36 20.98 -17.19
C ARG A 618 14.18 20.96 -16.24
N ASP A 619 13.50 19.83 -16.18
CA ASP A 619 12.63 19.49 -15.07
C ASP A 619 13.30 18.37 -14.26
N GLU A 620 13.04 18.27 -12.96
CA GLU A 620 13.78 17.39 -12.02
C GLU A 620 13.74 15.88 -12.37
N ASN A 621 13.12 15.47 -13.48
CA ASN A 621 12.79 14.07 -13.80
C ASN A 621 13.02 13.64 -15.27
N GLY A 622 13.69 14.44 -16.11
CA GLY A 622 13.99 14.06 -17.51
C GLY A 622 14.53 15.21 -18.36
N ILE A 623 15.05 14.89 -19.56
CA ILE A 623 15.55 15.91 -20.50
C ILE A 623 14.52 16.11 -21.61
N ARG A 624 14.06 17.35 -21.74
CA ARG A 624 13.14 17.80 -22.78
C ARG A 624 13.92 18.56 -23.85
N GLN A 625 13.85 18.11 -25.10
CA GLN A 625 14.41 18.81 -26.26
C GLN A 625 13.31 19.08 -27.29
N GLU A 626 13.16 20.34 -27.68
CA GLU A 626 12.18 20.80 -28.67
C GLU A 626 12.90 21.31 -29.92
N ILE A 627 12.30 21.08 -31.08
CA ILE A 627 12.77 21.63 -32.35
C ILE A 627 11.59 22.19 -33.17
N PRO A 628 11.63 23.48 -33.58
CA PRO A 628 10.65 24.03 -34.52
C PRO A 628 10.86 23.45 -35.92
N VAL A 629 9.77 22.95 -36.53
CA VAL A 629 9.72 22.43 -37.92
C VAL A 629 10.05 23.52 -38.92
#